data_AF-A0A8T3X0H2-F1
#
_entry.id   AF-A0A8T3X0H2-F1
#
_cell.length_a   1.000
_cell.length_b   1.000
_cell.length_c   1.000
_cell.angle_alpha   90.00
_cell.angle_beta   90.00
_cell.angle_gamma   90.00
#
_symmetry.space_group_name_H-M   'P 1'
#
loop_
_entity.id
_entity.type
_entity.pdbx_description
1 polymer ?
#
loop_
_entity_poly.entity_id
_entity_poly.type
_entity_poly.pdbx_seq_one_letter_code
_entity_poly.pdbx_strand_id
1 'polypeptide(L)'
;MVVTFSKNKMAGNKTSDGISISAIVKLLGQLPGVSIRQGSNHPFIAVKDGMRPCPIATSTNAKIMLVPWVAEATGYDRKAIYSSFRSGGWYQ
;
A
#
# COMPACT_ATOMS: atom_id res chain seq x y z
N MET A 1 10.78 17.15 -3.54
CA MET A 1 10.38 17.14 -2.12
C MET A 1 10.57 15.75 -1.56
N VAL A 2 11.51 15.57 -0.64
CA VAL A 2 11.79 14.28 0.01
C VAL A 2 11.01 14.27 1.33
N VAL A 3 10.03 13.38 1.48
CA VAL A 3 9.23 13.28 2.70
C VAL A 3 9.94 12.32 3.66
N THR A 4 10.50 12.86 4.74
CA THR A 4 11.12 12.11 5.84
C THR A 4 10.05 11.40 6.66
N PHE A 5 10.11 10.07 6.74
CA PHE A 5 9.14 9.27 7.52
C PHE A 5 9.56 9.21 9.00
N SER A 6 8.87 9.96 9.86
CA SER A 6 8.93 9.78 11.32
C SER A 6 8.32 8.44 11.74
N LYS A 7 9.05 7.70 12.57
CA LYS A 7 8.66 6.42 13.16
C LYS A 7 7.49 6.58 14.15
N ASN A 8 6.25 6.59 13.66
CA ASN A 8 5.09 6.35 14.53
C ASN A 8 4.94 4.85 14.78
N LYS A 9 5.08 4.45 16.05
CA LYS A 9 4.98 3.08 16.56
C LYS A 9 3.51 2.64 16.49
N MET A 10 3.10 1.98 15.40
CA MET A 10 1.73 1.49 15.26
C MET A 10 1.55 0.10 15.86
N ALA A 11 0.51 -0.07 16.67
CA ALA A 11 0.02 -1.37 17.09
C ALA A 11 -0.55 -2.10 15.86
N GLY A 12 0.13 -3.17 15.46
CA GLY A 12 -0.19 -3.95 14.26
C GLY A 12 0.53 -3.43 13.01
N ASN A 13 1.61 -4.10 12.62
CA ASN A 13 2.41 -3.74 11.45
C ASN A 13 2.04 -4.55 10.21
N LYS A 14 0.94 -5.32 10.26
CA LYS A 14 0.51 -6.23 9.20
C LYS A 14 -0.98 -6.09 8.89
N THR A 15 -1.33 -6.29 7.64
CA THR A 15 -2.70 -6.46 7.14
C THR A 15 -3.31 -7.76 7.67
N SER A 16 -4.62 -7.94 7.49
CA SER A 16 -5.32 -9.14 7.97
C SER A 16 -4.85 -10.43 7.29
N ASP A 17 -4.29 -10.33 6.09
CA ASP A 17 -3.66 -11.42 5.35
C ASP A 17 -2.14 -11.55 5.62
N GLY A 18 -1.61 -10.85 6.63
CA GLY A 18 -0.27 -11.05 7.16
C GLY A 18 0.84 -10.29 6.44
N ILE A 19 0.51 -9.34 5.56
CA ILE A 19 1.48 -8.54 4.81
C ILE A 19 1.87 -7.29 5.59
N SER A 20 3.16 -6.94 5.59
CA SER A 20 3.63 -5.76 6.29
C SER A 20 3.08 -4.46 5.67
N ILE A 21 2.42 -3.64 6.50
CA ILE A 21 1.88 -2.34 6.09
C ILE A 21 3.00 -1.40 5.65
N SER A 22 4.15 -1.41 6.34
CA SER A 22 5.30 -0.58 5.96
C SER A 22 5.89 -1.00 4.61
N ALA A 23 5.93 -2.32 4.32
CA ALA A 23 6.35 -2.81 3.01
C ALA A 23 5.39 -2.36 1.91
N ILE A 24 4.07 -2.47 2.13
CA ILE A 24 3.04 -2.00 1.20
C ILE A 24 3.21 -0.50 0.93
N VAL A 25 3.29 0.32 1.97
CA VAL A 25 3.44 1.79 1.84
C VAL A 25 4.71 2.14 1.07
N LYS A 26 5.83 1.47 1.36
CA LYS A 26 7.10 1.67 0.63
C LYS A 26 6.94 1.33 -0.85
N LEU A 27 6.34 0.19 -1.17
CA LEU A 27 6.15 -0.26 -2.55
C LEU A 27 5.20 0.65 -3.32
N LEU A 28 4.11 1.12 -2.69
CA LEU A 28 3.18 2.06 -3.29
C LEU A 28 3.80 3.43 -3.51
N GLY A 29 4.66 3.90 -2.61
CA GLY A 29 5.39 5.15 -2.76
C GLY A 29 6.42 5.14 -3.89
N GLN A 30 6.76 3.96 -4.43
CA GLN A 30 7.62 3.81 -5.61
C GLN A 30 6.81 3.81 -6.93
N LEU A 31 5.49 3.71 -6.88
CA LEU A 31 4.65 3.65 -8.08
C LEU A 31 4.40 5.06 -8.64
N PRO A 32 4.53 5.26 -9.96
CA PRO A 32 4.25 6.54 -10.58
C PRO A 32 2.77 6.92 -10.44
N GLY A 33 2.51 8.13 -9.96
CA GLY A 33 1.14 8.66 -9.81
C GLY A 33 0.38 8.15 -8.59
N VAL A 34 0.97 7.28 -7.76
CA VAL A 34 0.41 6.88 -6.47
C VAL A 34 1.03 7.74 -5.37
N SER A 35 0.19 8.28 -4.49
CA SER A 35 0.61 9.01 -3.29
C SER A 35 0.03 8.34 -2.05
N ILE A 36 0.77 8.43 -0.94
CA ILE A 36 0.32 7.92 0.35
C ILE A 36 0.04 9.09 1.28
N ARG A 37 -1.17 9.15 1.80
CA ARG A 37 -1.59 10.12 2.83
C ARG A 37 -1.72 9.42 4.17
N GLN A 38 -1.37 10.11 5.25
CA GLN A 38 -1.68 9.66 6.60
C GLN A 38 -3.03 10.25 7.02
N GLY A 39 -3.89 9.43 7.62
CA GLY A 39 -5.20 9.84 8.13
C GLY A 39 -5.29 9.68 9.65
N SER A 40 -6.31 10.30 10.24
CA SER A 40 -6.62 10.19 11.67
C SER A 40 -7.32 8.88 12.03
N ASN A 41 -8.22 8.37 11.17
CA ASN A 41 -8.96 7.11 11.38
C ASN A 41 -8.33 5.88 10.69
N HIS A 42 -7.62 6.10 9.58
CA HIS A 42 -6.85 5.08 8.88
C HIS A 42 -5.40 5.51 8.81
N PRO A 43 -4.45 4.65 9.18
CA PRO A 43 -3.07 5.08 9.33
C PRO A 43 -2.41 5.46 8.01
N PHE A 44 -2.78 4.79 6.92
CA PHE A 44 -2.35 5.16 5.57
C PHE A 44 -3.50 5.06 4.58
N ILE A 45 -3.50 5.92 3.58
CA ILE A 45 -4.48 5.96 2.50
C ILE A 45 -3.70 6.14 1.18
N ALA A 46 -3.81 5.15 0.29
CA ALA A 46 -3.29 5.26 -1.07
C ALA A 46 -4.26 6.06 -1.94
N VAL A 47 -3.74 7.04 -2.65
CA VAL A 47 -4.51 7.90 -3.56
C VAL A 47 -3.80 7.94 -4.91
N LYS A 48 -4.60 7.97 -5.97
CA LYS A 48 -4.17 8.23 -7.34
C LYS A 48 -5.22 9.11 -7.99
N ASP A 49 -4.78 10.02 -8.86
CA ASP A 49 -5.69 10.93 -9.53
C ASP A 49 -6.74 10.17 -10.36
N GLY A 50 -7.99 10.62 -10.28
CA GLY A 50 -9.14 9.96 -10.93
C GLY A 50 -9.57 8.62 -10.32
N MET A 51 -8.97 8.15 -9.23
CA MET A 51 -9.33 6.87 -8.59
C MET A 51 -9.86 7.04 -7.17
N ARG A 52 -10.72 6.12 -6.73
CA ARG A 52 -11.20 6.08 -5.34
C ARG A 52 -10.02 5.78 -4.39
N PRO A 53 -9.84 6.52 -3.29
CA PRO A 53 -8.81 6.24 -2.29
C PRO A 53 -8.90 4.83 -1.71
N CYS A 54 -7.76 4.18 -1.49
CA CYS A 54 -7.66 2.86 -0.87
C CYS A 54 -7.08 2.96 0.56
N PRO A 55 -7.88 2.74 1.61
CA PRO A 55 -7.39 2.77 2.99
C PRO A 55 -6.58 1.51 3.32
N ILE A 56 -5.44 1.72 3.99
CA ILE A 56 -4.51 0.69 4.42
C ILE A 56 -4.45 0.71 5.95
N ALA A 57 -5.00 -0.33 6.55
CA ALA A 57 -5.04 -0.56 7.98
C ALA A 57 -4.74 -2.04 8.28
N THR A 58 -4.63 -2.37 9.56
CA THR A 58 -4.46 -3.76 10.03
C THR A 58 -5.65 -4.65 9.68
N SER A 59 -6.85 -4.08 9.59
CA SER A 59 -8.07 -4.77 9.14
C SER A 59 -8.14 -4.97 7.63
N THR A 60 -7.36 -4.22 6.84
CA THR A 60 -7.37 -4.32 5.37
C THR A 60 -6.88 -5.70 4.94
N ASN A 61 -7.56 -6.32 3.99
CA ASN A 61 -7.06 -7.51 3.30
C ASN A 61 -6.36 -7.07 2.01
N ALA A 62 -5.04 -7.25 1.94
CA ALA A 62 -4.28 -6.71 0.82
C ALA A 62 -4.65 -7.39 -0.51
N LYS A 63 -4.88 -8.71 -0.50
CA LYS A 63 -5.27 -9.48 -1.69
C LYS A 63 -6.60 -9.01 -2.30
N ILE A 64 -7.57 -8.67 -1.46
CA ILE A 64 -8.94 -8.35 -1.91
C ILE A 64 -9.11 -6.85 -2.19
N MET A 65 -8.40 -5.98 -1.47
CA MET A 65 -8.59 -4.53 -1.59
C MET A 65 -7.44 -3.85 -2.31
N LEU A 66 -6.21 -4.06 -1.86
CA LEU A 66 -5.02 -3.35 -2.37
C LEU A 66 -4.58 -3.85 -3.74
N VAL A 67 -4.51 -5.17 -3.93
CA VAL A 67 -4.07 -5.77 -5.20
C VAL A 67 -4.92 -5.32 -6.39
N PRO A 68 -6.27 -5.40 -6.37
CA PRO A 68 -7.05 -4.93 -7.50
C PRO A 68 -6.93 -3.41 -7.69
N TRP A 69 -6.85 -2.63 -6.61
CA TRP A 69 -6.65 -1.18 -6.70
C TRP A 69 -5.32 -0.83 -7.37
N VAL A 70 -4.23 -1.52 -7.02
CA VAL A 70 -2.92 -1.30 -7.64
C VAL A 70 -2.90 -1.79 -9.08
N ALA A 71 -3.55 -2.91 -9.38
CA ALA A 71 -3.66 -3.41 -10.75
C ALA A 71 -4.39 -2.41 -11.65
N GLU A 72 -5.45 -1.78 -11.15
CA GLU A 72 -6.16 -0.70 -11.85
C GLU A 72 -5.28 0.57 -11.96
N ALA A 73 -4.52 0.89 -10.92
CA ALA A 73 -3.64 2.05 -10.90
C ALA A 73 -2.39 1.91 -11.80
N THR A 74 -1.88 0.70 -12.03
CA THR A 74 -0.58 0.51 -12.71
C THR A 74 -0.67 -0.32 -13.98
N GLY A 75 -1.74 -1.08 -14.16
CA GLY A 75 -1.85 -2.10 -15.20
C GLY A 75 -1.05 -3.38 -14.91
N TYR A 76 -0.40 -3.50 -13.75
CA TYR A 76 0.36 -4.71 -13.41
C TYR A 76 -0.53 -5.91 -13.08
N ASP A 77 0.04 -7.10 -13.28
CA ASP A 77 -0.64 -8.35 -12.96
C ASP A 77 -0.89 -8.48 -11.45
N ARG A 78 -2.10 -8.92 -11.09
CA ARG A 78 -2.53 -9.05 -9.70
C ARG A 78 -1.67 -10.04 -8.90
N LYS A 79 -1.20 -11.13 -9.53
CA LYS A 79 -0.32 -12.09 -8.85
C LYS A 79 1.05 -11.48 -8.61
N ALA A 80 1.60 -10.75 -9.59
CA ALA A 80 2.88 -10.06 -9.45
C ALA A 80 2.84 -9.00 -8.32
N ILE A 81 1.77 -8.20 -8.24
CA ILE A 81 1.57 -7.23 -7.17
C ILE A 81 1.50 -7.92 -5.81
N TYR A 82 0.68 -8.98 -5.69
CA TYR A 82 0.52 -9.69 -4.43
C TYR A 82 1.82 -10.36 -3.96
N SER A 83 2.56 -10.97 -4.88
CA SER A 83 3.88 -11.54 -4.61
C SER A 83 4.88 -10.48 -4.17
N SER A 84 4.89 -9.31 -4.82
CA SER A 84 5.77 -8.17 -4.48
C SER A 84 5.47 -7.64 -3.08
N PHE A 85 4.19 -7.53 -2.72
CA PHE A 85 3.77 -7.19 -1.37
C PHE A 85 4.24 -8.20 -0.32
N ARG A 86 4.17 -9.49 -0.65
CA ARG A 86 4.57 -10.57 0.27
C ARG A 86 6.09 -10.69 0.41
N SER A 87 6.85 -10.46 -0.67
CA SER A 87 8.32 -10.50 -0.68
C SER A 87 8.97 -9.22 -0.13
N GLY A 88 8.21 -8.12 -0.08
CA GLY A 88 8.71 -6.81 0.35
C GLY A 88 9.55 -6.08 -0.70
N GLY A 89 9.46 -6.48 -1.98
CA GLY A 89 10.23 -5.90 -3.08
C GLY A 89 9.55 -6.08 -4.44
N TRP A 90 9.72 -5.09 -5.32
CA TRP A 90 9.42 -5.21 -6.75
C TRP A 90 10.60 -5.95 -7.42
N TYR A 91 10.33 -7.10 -8.02
CA TYR A 91 11.24 -7.69 -8.99
C TYR A 91 10.85 -7.10 -10.35
N GLN A 92 11.64 -6.15 -10.85
CA GLN A 92 11.60 -5.74 -12.27
C GLN A 92 12.39 -6.73 -13.10
#